data_AF-A0A5Q4YV34-F1
#
_entry.id   AF-A0A5Q4YV34-F1
#
_cell.length_a   1.000
_cell.length_b   1.000
_cell.length_c   1.000
_cell.angle_alpha   90.00
_cell.angle_beta   90.00
_cell.angle_gamma   90.00
#
_symmetry.space_group_name_H-M   'P 1'
#
loop_
_entity.id
_entity.type
_entity.pdbx_description
1 polymer ?
#
loop_
_entity_poly.entity_id
_entity_poly.type
_entity_poly.pdbx_seq_one_letter_code
_entity_poly.pdbx_strand_id
1 'polypeptide(L)'
;MKVKDAITWVAVAVSIAMPFTVINMVEAYLENGSALTRASLIEVDMVRLSQLSGDVRSLPAPDGSLLLTRHGLSSSEALQQRIKLAQTTFAQTRADVENTARRVWRNTAIGFFCVAISSWLAVTLAIVLPRKRADGSAAAA
;
A
#
# COMPACT_ATOMS: atom_id res chain seq x y z
N MET A 1 37.17 19.85 4.15
CA MET A 1 35.96 19.99 3.32
C MET A 1 35.15 21.15 3.87
N LYS A 2 34.74 22.14 3.05
CA LYS A 2 33.95 23.27 3.57
C LYS A 2 32.52 22.80 3.83
N VAL A 3 31.86 23.33 4.86
CA VAL A 3 30.45 22.99 5.21
C VAL A 3 29.51 23.09 4.01
N LYS A 4 29.76 24.07 3.13
CA LYS A 4 29.03 24.26 1.87
C LYS A 4 29.15 23.07 0.89
N ASP A 5 30.32 22.45 0.80
CA ASP A 5 30.55 21.32 -0.11
C ASP A 5 29.79 20.08 0.38
N ALA A 6 29.75 19.88 1.70
CA ALA A 6 28.96 18.81 2.32
C ALA A 6 27.46 19.00 2.08
N ILE A 7 26.94 20.21 2.27
CA ILE A 7 25.51 20.52 2.01
C ILE A 7 25.13 20.30 0.54
N THR A 8 26.02 20.68 -0.38
CA THR A 8 25.79 20.51 -1.82
C THR A 8 25.75 19.03 -2.21
N TRP A 9 26.69 18.23 -1.70
CA TRP A 9 26.69 16.78 -1.91
C TRP A 9 25.44 16.09 -1.34
N VAL A 10 24.99 16.51 -0.16
CA VAL A 10 23.75 16.00 0.45
C VAL A 10 22.53 16.37 -0.41
N ALA A 11 22.46 17.60 -0.93
CA ALA A 11 21.35 18.01 -1.80
C ALA A 11 21.29 17.18 -3.10
N VAL A 12 22.44 16.87 -3.71
CA VAL A 12 22.51 16.01 -4.90
C VAL A 12 22.05 14.59 -4.56
N ALA A 13 22.50 14.02 -3.44
CA ALA A 13 22.08 12.69 -3.00
C ALA A 13 20.56 12.61 -2.74
N VAL A 14 19.98 13.62 -2.12
CA VAL A 14 18.51 13.71 -1.87
C VAL A 14 17.74 13.85 -3.18
N SER A 15 18.24 14.64 -4.14
CA SER A 15 17.61 14.78 -5.46
C SER A 15 17.59 13.48 -6.25
N ILE A 16 18.63 12.65 -6.13
CA ILE A 16 18.67 11.33 -6.78
C ILE A 16 17.75 10.33 -6.06
N ALA A 17 17.64 10.42 -4.73
CA ALA A 17 16.81 9.51 -3.93
C ALA A 17 15.30 9.75 -4.12
N MET A 18 14.86 10.99 -4.34
CA MET A 18 13.43 11.34 -4.44
C MET A 18 12.65 10.50 -5.47
N PRO A 19 13.08 10.36 -6.74
CA PRO A 19 12.37 9.54 -7.72
C PRO A 19 12.17 8.09 -7.26
N PHE A 20 13.18 7.47 -6.65
CA PHE A 20 13.09 6.10 -6.15
C PHE A 20 12.10 5.98 -4.98
N THR A 21 12.06 6.97 -4.09
CA THR A 21 11.08 6.96 -2.99
C THR A 21 9.65 7.07 -3.50
N VAL A 22 9.40 7.88 -4.53
CA VAL A 22 8.07 8.02 -5.15
C VAL A 22 7.65 6.72 -5.85
N ILE A 23 8.54 6.10 -6.63
CA ILE A 23 8.26 4.82 -7.30
C ILE A 23 7.91 3.74 -6.27
N ASN A 24 8.73 3.57 -5.24
CA ASN A 24 8.49 2.59 -4.17
C ASN A 24 7.19 2.87 -3.39
N MET A 25 6.82 4.14 -3.24
CA MET A 25 5.56 4.52 -2.61
C MET A 25 4.39 4.10 -3.50
N VAL A 26 4.41 4.46 -4.79
CA VAL A 26 3.36 4.11 -5.76
C VAL A 26 3.18 2.59 -5.86
N GLU A 27 4.27 1.83 -5.96
CA GLU A 27 4.24 0.37 -5.98
C GLU A 27 3.57 -0.21 -4.74
N ALA A 28 3.93 0.28 -3.55
CA ALA A 28 3.30 -0.17 -2.30
C ALA A 28 1.79 0.17 -2.24
N TYR A 29 1.36 1.33 -2.76
CA TYR A 29 -0.05 1.68 -2.83
C TYR A 29 -0.82 0.76 -3.79
N LEU A 30 -0.24 0.43 -4.95
CA LEU A 30 -0.83 -0.50 -5.91
C LEU A 30 -0.93 -1.92 -5.34
N GLU A 31 0.13 -2.41 -4.69
CA GLU A 31 0.14 -3.71 -3.99
C GLU A 31 -0.97 -3.75 -2.94
N ASN A 32 -1.05 -2.75 -2.06
CA ASN A 32 -2.06 -2.68 -1.00
C ASN A 32 -3.49 -2.58 -1.57
N GLY A 33 -3.71 -1.77 -2.60
CA GLY A 33 -5.02 -1.67 -3.27
C GLY A 33 -5.46 -3.00 -3.87
N SER A 34 -4.54 -3.72 -4.51
CA SER A 34 -4.82 -5.05 -5.06
C SER A 34 -5.11 -6.08 -3.96
N ALA A 35 -4.38 -6.03 -2.84
CA ALA A 35 -4.58 -6.91 -1.69
C ALA A 35 -5.94 -6.66 -1.02
N LEU A 36 -6.32 -5.40 -0.82
CA LEU A 36 -7.63 -5.01 -0.29
C LEU A 36 -8.77 -5.49 -1.20
N THR A 37 -8.61 -5.35 -2.51
CA THR A 37 -9.60 -5.83 -3.48
C THR A 37 -9.77 -7.35 -3.39
N ARG A 38 -8.65 -8.10 -3.36
CA ARG A 38 -8.68 -9.56 -3.18
C ARG A 38 -9.34 -9.95 -1.86
N ALA A 39 -9.01 -9.26 -0.76
CA ALA A 39 -9.62 -9.52 0.55
C ALA A 39 -11.13 -9.35 0.50
N SER A 40 -11.62 -8.28 -0.12
CA SER A 40 -13.06 -8.01 -0.25
C SER A 40 -13.79 -9.10 -1.04
N LEU A 41 -13.20 -9.60 -2.14
CA LEU A 41 -13.78 -10.67 -2.93
C LEU A 41 -13.86 -11.99 -2.15
N ILE A 42 -12.82 -12.32 -1.40
CA ILE A 42 -12.78 -13.54 -0.57
C ILE A 42 -13.75 -13.43 0.60
N GLU A 43 -13.90 -12.24 1.20
CA GLU A 43 -14.87 -11.99 2.26
C GLU A 43 -16.30 -12.21 1.76
N VAL A 44 -16.63 -11.66 0.59
CA VAL A 44 -17.95 -11.86 -0.05
C VAL A 44 -18.20 -13.34 -0.33
N ASP A 45 -17.21 -14.07 -0.85
CA ASP A 45 -17.36 -15.51 -1.10
C ASP A 45 -17.53 -16.31 0.19
N MET A 46 -16.78 -15.97 1.25
CA MET A 46 -16.94 -16.59 2.57
C MET A 46 -18.34 -16.35 3.15
N VAL A 47 -18.84 -15.12 3.09
CA VAL A 47 -20.19 -14.77 3.54
C VAL A 47 -21.23 -15.57 2.76
N ARG A 48 -21.09 -15.62 1.43
CA ARG A 48 -21.99 -16.39 0.55
C ARG A 48 -21.99 -17.88 0.89
N LEU A 49 -20.82 -18.49 1.10
CA LEU A 49 -20.70 -19.89 1.48
C LEU A 49 -21.29 -20.17 2.87
N SER A 50 -21.14 -19.22 3.81
CA SER A 50 -21.72 -19.34 5.15
C SER A 50 -23.24 -19.26 5.15
N GLN A 51 -23.83 -18.37 4.34
CA GLN A 51 -25.27 -18.28 4.11
C GLN A 51 -25.79 -19.56 3.49
N LEU A 52 -25.13 -20.04 2.42
CA LEU A 52 -25.44 -21.31 1.77
C LEU A 52 -25.43 -22.49 2.75
N SER A 53 -24.46 -22.53 3.68
CA SER A 53 -24.42 -23.56 4.72
C SER A 53 -25.55 -23.42 5.75
N GLY A 54 -26.01 -22.20 6.03
CA GLY A 54 -27.17 -21.96 6.89
C GLY A 54 -28.46 -22.46 6.21
N ASP A 55 -28.65 -22.09 4.95
CA ASP A 55 -29.82 -22.45 4.16
C ASP A 55 -29.95 -23.97 4.03
N VAL A 56 -28.86 -24.66 3.66
CA VAL A 56 -28.84 -26.13 3.51
C VAL A 56 -29.15 -26.84 4.84
N ARG A 57 -28.74 -26.28 5.99
CA ARG A 57 -29.06 -26.85 7.31
C ARG A 57 -30.51 -26.60 7.75
N SER A 58 -31.12 -25.52 7.28
CA SER A 58 -32.51 -25.17 7.60
C SER A 58 -33.53 -25.91 6.76
N LEU A 59 -33.11 -26.49 5.64
CA LEU A 59 -33.97 -27.17 4.68
C LEU A 59 -34.04 -28.69 4.93
N PRO A 60 -35.15 -29.34 4.54
CA PRO A 60 -35.21 -30.80 4.42
C PRO A 60 -34.09 -31.34 3.51
N ALA A 61 -33.56 -32.52 3.80
CA ALA A 61 -32.48 -33.15 3.04
C ALA A 61 -32.66 -33.16 1.49
N PRO A 62 -33.84 -33.45 0.92
CA PRO A 62 -34.02 -33.39 -0.54
C PRO A 62 -33.90 -31.96 -1.08
N ASP A 63 -34.44 -30.96 -0.39
CA ASP A 63 -34.40 -29.56 -0.83
C ASP A 63 -32.99 -28.96 -0.65
N GLY A 64 -32.30 -29.33 0.43
CA GLY A 64 -30.91 -28.96 0.67
C GLY A 64 -29.95 -29.53 -0.38
N SER A 65 -30.15 -30.78 -0.81
CA SER A 65 -29.33 -31.39 -1.86
C SER A 65 -29.55 -30.75 -3.24
N LEU A 66 -30.79 -30.36 -3.56
CA LEU A 66 -31.14 -29.61 -4.78
C LEU A 66 -30.51 -28.21 -4.78
N LEU A 67 -30.51 -27.54 -3.63
CA LEU A 67 -29.88 -26.24 -3.46
C LEU A 67 -28.35 -26.34 -3.62
N LEU A 68 -27.70 -27.34 -3.04
CA LEU A 68 -26.27 -27.62 -3.26
C LEU A 68 -25.94 -27.84 -4.75
N THR A 69 -26.76 -28.59 -5.48
CA THR A 69 -26.53 -28.86 -6.91
C THR A 69 -26.66 -27.59 -7.76
N ARG A 70 -27.58 -26.68 -7.43
CA ARG A 70 -27.67 -25.35 -8.09
C ARG A 70 -26.39 -24.52 -7.91
N HIS A 71 -25.69 -24.72 -6.80
CA HIS A 71 -24.40 -24.11 -6.53
C HIS A 71 -23.19 -24.93 -7.03
N GLY A 72 -23.42 -25.98 -7.82
CA GLY A 72 -22.37 -26.83 -8.39
C GLY A 72 -21.64 -27.67 -7.35
N LEU A 73 -22.26 -27.92 -6.20
CA LEU A 73 -21.70 -28.73 -5.11
C LEU A 73 -22.33 -30.12 -5.13
N SER A 74 -21.49 -31.15 -5.02
CA SER A 74 -21.90 -32.55 -5.03
C SER A 74 -22.48 -33.00 -3.68
N SER A 75 -22.07 -32.40 -2.57
CA SER A 75 -22.52 -32.77 -1.23
C SER A 75 -22.30 -31.68 -0.18
N SER A 76 -22.82 -31.92 1.02
CA SER A 76 -22.60 -31.06 2.20
C SER A 76 -21.13 -31.08 2.65
N GLU A 77 -20.43 -32.20 2.50
CA GLU A 77 -19.00 -32.32 2.77
C GLU A 77 -18.19 -31.45 1.81
N ALA A 78 -18.57 -31.42 0.52
CA ALA A 78 -17.92 -30.55 -0.46
C ALA A 78 -18.11 -29.06 -0.10
N LEU A 79 -19.29 -28.68 0.40
CA LEU A 79 -19.54 -27.33 0.92
C LEU A 79 -18.63 -27.01 2.12
N GLN A 80 -18.53 -27.92 3.08
CA GLN A 80 -17.67 -27.73 4.26
C GLN A 80 -16.18 -27.62 3.88
N GLN A 81 -15.71 -28.42 2.91
CA GLN A 81 -14.35 -28.31 2.39
C GLN A 81 -14.11 -26.94 1.75
N ARG A 82 -15.04 -26.43 0.94
CA ARG A 82 -14.93 -25.09 0.34
C ARG A 82 -14.93 -23.99 1.39
N ILE A 83 -15.78 -24.08 2.41
CA ILE A 83 -15.79 -23.13 3.53
C ILE A 83 -14.45 -23.13 4.26
N LYS A 84 -13.90 -24.31 4.55
CA LYS A 84 -12.60 -24.42 5.23
C LYS A 84 -11.48 -23.84 4.39
N LEU A 85 -11.47 -24.12 3.09
CA LEU A 85 -10.50 -23.52 2.15
C LEU A 85 -10.66 -21.99 2.13
N ALA A 86 -11.87 -21.47 1.94
CA ALA A 86 -12.15 -20.04 1.94
C ALA A 86 -11.71 -19.35 3.24
N GLN A 87 -11.94 -19.97 4.40
CA GLN A 87 -11.47 -19.47 5.70
C GLN A 87 -9.94 -19.41 5.78
N THR A 88 -9.25 -20.45 5.31
CA THR A 88 -7.78 -20.45 5.29
C THR A 88 -7.23 -19.40 4.34
N THR A 89 -7.83 -19.25 3.16
CA THR A 89 -7.44 -18.22 2.18
C THR A 89 -7.72 -16.83 2.73
N PHE A 90 -8.86 -16.60 3.38
CA PHE A 90 -9.18 -15.32 4.02
C PHE A 90 -8.16 -14.94 5.09
N ALA A 91 -7.77 -15.88 5.96
CA ALA A 91 -6.74 -15.64 6.98
C ALA A 91 -5.39 -15.27 6.36
N GLN A 92 -4.99 -15.96 5.28
CA GLN A 92 -3.77 -15.65 4.54
C GLN A 92 -3.83 -14.26 3.88
N THR A 93 -4.94 -13.94 3.21
CA THR A 93 -5.13 -12.65 2.54
C THR A 93 -5.18 -11.50 3.54
N ARG A 94 -5.77 -11.70 4.72
CA ARG A 94 -5.74 -10.70 5.79
C ARG A 94 -4.32 -10.40 6.25
N ALA A 95 -3.50 -11.44 6.45
CA ALA A 95 -2.09 -11.26 6.78
C ALA A 95 -1.32 -10.52 5.66
N ASP A 96 -1.67 -10.78 4.40
CA ASP A 96 -1.08 -10.09 3.24
C ASP A 96 -1.46 -8.60 3.18
N VAL A 97 -2.73 -8.26 3.46
CA VAL A 97 -3.19 -6.87 3.61
C VAL A 97 -2.44 -6.17 4.74
N GLU A 98 -2.27 -6.80 5.90
CA GLU A 98 -1.52 -6.22 7.02
C GLU A 98 -0.04 -5.99 6.67
N ASN A 99 0.57 -6.90 5.89
CA ASN A 99 1.94 -6.75 5.42
C ASN A 99 2.09 -5.61 4.41
N THR A 100 1.20 -5.52 3.44
CA THR A 100 1.21 -4.46 2.42
C THR A 100 0.88 -3.10 3.03
N ALA A 101 -0.06 -3.02 3.97
CA ALA A 101 -0.35 -1.80 4.72
C ALA A 101 0.88 -1.30 5.51
N ARG A 102 1.64 -2.21 6.16
CA ARG A 102 2.91 -1.86 6.82
C ARG A 102 3.96 -1.33 5.84
N ARG A 103 4.05 -1.90 4.63
CA ARG A 103 4.94 -1.40 3.57
C ARG A 103 4.55 0.01 3.12
N VAL A 104 3.26 0.26 2.90
CA VAL A 104 2.73 1.59 2.56
C VAL A 104 3.09 2.61 3.64
N TRP A 105 2.86 2.27 4.91
CA TRP A 105 3.18 3.15 6.03
C TRP A 105 4.69 3.47 6.08
N ARG A 106 5.54 2.43 5.96
CA ARG A 106 7.00 2.61 5.94
C ARG A 106 7.46 3.49 4.78
N ASN A 107 6.96 3.23 3.57
CA ASN A 107 7.35 3.99 2.38
C ASN A 107 6.85 5.45 2.44
N THR A 108 5.66 5.66 2.99
CA THR A 108 5.11 7.01 3.22
C THR A 108 5.95 7.77 4.26
N ALA A 109 6.35 7.11 5.35
CA ALA A 109 7.23 7.72 6.35
C ALA A 109 8.59 8.13 5.74
N ILE A 110 9.21 7.26 4.95
CA ILE A 110 10.47 7.56 4.24
C ILE A 110 10.29 8.75 3.30
N GLY A 111 9.21 8.77 2.51
CA GLY A 111 8.90 9.89 1.61
C GLY A 111 8.76 11.21 2.38
N PHE A 112 8.05 11.21 3.51
CA PHE A 112 7.89 12.38 4.36
C PHE A 112 9.22 12.89 4.91
N PHE A 113 10.09 12.00 5.40
CA PHE A 113 11.45 12.38 5.83
C PHE A 113 12.28 12.97 4.70
N CYS A 114 12.16 12.44 3.47
CA CYS A 114 12.87 12.96 2.31
C CYS A 114 12.42 14.39 1.96
N VAL A 115 11.12 14.66 2.01
CA VAL A 115 10.54 16.01 1.82
C VAL A 115 10.97 16.97 2.95
N ALA A 116 10.96 16.50 4.20
CA ALA A 116 11.40 17.32 5.33
C ALA A 116 12.87 17.73 5.23
N ILE A 117 13.76 16.78 4.87
CA ILE A 117 15.19 17.02 4.70
C ILE A 117 15.46 17.97 3.52
N SER A 118 14.80 17.75 2.37
CA SER A 118 14.95 18.64 1.20
C SER A 118 14.46 20.07 1.49
N SER A 119 13.34 20.22 2.18
CA SER A 119 12.83 21.52 2.64
C SER A 119 13.82 22.23 3.57
N TRP A 120 14.35 21.50 4.56
CA TRP A 120 15.38 22.02 5.47
C TRP A 120 16.66 22.44 4.73
N LEU A 121 17.12 21.65 3.77
CA LEU A 121 18.28 21.96 2.93
C LEU A 121 18.05 23.21 2.09
N ALA A 122 16.86 23.39 1.53
CA ALA A 122 16.50 24.58 0.77
C ALA A 122 16.53 25.84 1.65
N VAL A 123 15.97 25.77 2.85
CA VAL A 123 15.97 26.89 3.81
C VAL A 123 17.39 27.22 4.27
N THR A 124 18.19 26.22 4.62
CA THR A 124 19.59 26.43 5.05
C THR A 124 20.46 26.99 3.93
N LEU A 125 20.29 26.52 2.68
CA LEU A 125 20.97 27.12 1.52
C LEU A 125 20.55 28.58 1.29
N ALA A 126 19.27 28.89 1.44
CA ALA A 126 18.77 30.26 1.30
C ALA A 126 19.31 31.22 2.37
N ILE A 127 19.57 30.72 3.59
CA ILE A 127 20.14 31.50 4.69
C ILE A 127 21.67 31.64 4.55
N VAL A 128 22.36 30.59 4.12
CA VAL A 128 23.85 30.53 4.08
C VAL A 128 24.43 31.13 2.80
N LEU A 129 23.68 31.20 1.69
CA LEU A 129 24.12 31.91 0.49
C LEU A 129 23.95 33.43 0.71
N PRO A 130 25.04 34.21 0.88
CA PRO A 130 24.91 35.66 0.88
C PRO A 130 24.32 36.07 -0.47
N ARG A 131 23.21 36.82 -0.45
CA ARG A 131 22.70 37.52 -1.63
C ARG A 131 23.89 38.28 -2.23
N LYS A 132 24.40 37.84 -3.38
CA LYS A 132 25.20 38.73 -4.22
C LYS A 132 24.27 39.90 -4.54
N ARG A 133 24.46 41.04 -3.87
CA ARG A 133 23.96 42.32 -4.39
C ARG A 133 24.52 42.40 -5.81
N ALA A 134 23.63 42.65 -6.77
CA ALA A 134 24.01 42.97 -8.11
C ALA A 134 24.69 44.35 -8.08
N ASP A 135 25.95 44.39 -7.66
CA ASP A 135 26.78 45.57 -7.82
C ASP A 135 27.30 45.53 -9.25
N GLY A 136 26.52 46.11 -10.15
CA GLY A 136 26.85 46.21 -11.55
C GLY A 136 25.90 47.13 -12.27
N SER A 137 26.12 48.45 -12.13
CA SER A 137 25.84 49.49 -13.14
C SER A 137 25.70 50.87 -12.48
N ALA A 138 26.80 51.63 -12.37
CA ALA A 138 26.90 53.10 -12.50
C ALA A 138 28.11 53.65 -11.73
N ALA A 139 29.32 53.39 -12.24
CA ALA A 139 30.52 54.18 -11.93
C ALA A 139 31.50 54.05 -13.10
N ALA A 140 31.03 54.47 -14.27
CA ALA A 140 31.85 54.72 -15.45
C ALA A 140 31.15 55.79 -16.29
N ALA A 141 31.28 57.04 -15.84
CA ALA A 141 31.18 58.28 -16.61
C ALA A 141 31.59 59.44 -15.70
#